data_AF-A0A1H0T3T8-F1
#
_entry.id   AF-A0A1H0T3T8-F1
#
_cell.length_a   1.000
_cell.length_b   1.000
_cell.length_c   1.000
_cell.angle_alpha   90.00
_cell.angle_beta   90.00
_cell.angle_gamma   90.00
#
_symmetry.space_group_name_H-M   'P 1'
#
loop_
_entity.id
_entity.type
_entity.pdbx_description
1 polymer ?
#
loop_
_entity_poly.entity_id
_entity_poly.type
_entity_poly.pdbx_seq_one_letter_code
_entity_poly.pdbx_strand_id
1 'polypeptide(L)'
;MNSIRFTKWLFSALLLISVTISSCQKDENVKSMDSTKSIAAADSASTMSITNGPGNFLAGKGTLKITIEDSTYTFDAATDSVAFINVRSGDSKYFGITAINKAHTMSFGISSVGFAAANMNSKVAGSQFLFKLDDKNPVLQYTLTKYGGKDDSGKISIEKYNNDNLIAKGTFFTFLAKDDKANSPFYRVEGSFELQLK
;
A
#
# COMPACT_ATOMS: atom_id res chain seq x y z
N MET A 1 -31.45 67.72 -29.03
CA MET A 1 -31.47 67.51 -27.56
C MET A 1 -30.69 66.24 -27.22
N ASN A 2 -29.43 66.43 -26.82
CA ASN A 2 -28.45 65.57 -26.13
C ASN A 2 -28.76 64.09 -25.75
N SER A 3 -28.96 63.18 -26.71
CA SER A 3 -28.97 61.73 -26.40
C SER A 3 -27.63 61.01 -26.61
N ILE A 4 -26.67 61.61 -27.34
CA ILE A 4 -25.40 60.95 -27.72
C ILE A 4 -24.31 61.10 -26.62
N ARG A 5 -24.49 62.02 -25.67
CA ARG A 5 -23.56 62.24 -24.54
C ARG A 5 -23.82 61.29 -23.35
N PHE A 6 -25.01 60.71 -23.25
CA PHE A 6 -25.38 59.81 -22.15
C PHE A 6 -24.82 58.39 -22.36
N THR A 7 -24.76 57.93 -23.60
CA THR A 7 -24.25 56.59 -23.94
C THR A 7 -22.73 56.49 -23.79
N LYS A 8 -21.98 57.57 -24.06
CA LYS A 8 -20.51 57.59 -23.84
C LYS A 8 -20.11 57.71 -22.37
N TRP A 9 -20.95 58.32 -21.54
CA TRP A 9 -20.72 58.38 -20.09
C TRP A 9 -21.00 57.03 -19.41
N LEU A 10 -22.02 56.29 -19.89
CA LEU A 10 -22.34 54.94 -19.43
C LEU A 10 -21.25 53.91 -19.81
N PHE A 11 -20.62 54.05 -20.99
CA PHE A 11 -19.52 53.17 -21.43
C PHE A 11 -18.17 53.47 -20.78
N SER A 12 -17.90 54.70 -20.33
CA SER A 12 -16.69 55.02 -19.55
C SER A 12 -16.82 54.69 -18.06
N ALA A 13 -18.04 54.61 -17.52
CA ALA A 13 -18.27 54.16 -16.14
C ALA A 13 -18.17 52.62 -15.98
N LEU A 14 -18.39 51.85 -17.04
CA LEU A 14 -18.27 50.38 -17.03
C LEU A 14 -16.83 49.86 -17.23
N LEU A 15 -15.85 50.72 -17.53
CA LEU A 15 -14.48 50.34 -17.87
C LEU A 15 -13.44 50.70 -16.78
N LEU A 16 -13.87 51.13 -15.59
CA LEU A 16 -13.00 51.64 -14.53
C LEU A 16 -13.18 50.99 -13.14
N ILE A 17 -13.88 49.85 -13.06
CA ILE A 17 -13.91 49.02 -11.84
C ILE A 17 -13.47 47.61 -12.21
N SER A 18 -12.28 47.51 -12.80
CA SER A 18 -11.42 46.35 -12.69
C SER A 18 -10.84 46.34 -11.27
N VAL A 19 -11.68 46.06 -10.26
CA VAL A 19 -11.18 45.69 -8.94
C VAL A 19 -10.59 44.31 -9.12
N THR A 20 -9.27 44.29 -9.05
CA THR A 20 -8.43 43.11 -8.88
C THR A 20 -9.09 42.19 -7.86
N ILE A 21 -9.72 41.12 -8.33
CA ILE A 21 -9.73 39.88 -7.59
C ILE A 21 -8.27 39.41 -7.64
N SER A 22 -7.44 40.05 -6.81
CA SER A 22 -6.23 39.43 -6.32
C SER A 22 -6.71 38.07 -5.86
N SER A 23 -6.22 37.02 -6.49
CA SER A 23 -6.17 35.72 -5.85
C SER A 23 -5.35 35.96 -4.58
N CYS A 24 -6.03 36.40 -3.52
CA CYS A 24 -5.68 35.99 -2.17
C CYS A 24 -5.92 34.48 -2.18
N GLN A 25 -4.97 33.75 -2.79
CA GLN A 25 -4.32 32.70 -2.06
C GLN A 25 -4.01 33.33 -0.72
N LYS A 26 -4.92 33.10 0.23
CA LYS A 26 -4.53 33.09 1.61
C LYS A 26 -3.38 32.11 1.57
N ASP A 27 -2.16 32.64 1.68
CA ASP A 27 -1.08 31.97 2.34
C ASP A 27 -1.67 31.55 3.69
N GLU A 28 -2.39 30.42 3.69
CA GLU A 28 -2.32 29.50 4.80
C GLU A 28 -0.85 29.16 4.83
N ASN A 29 -0.13 30.01 5.59
CA ASN A 29 0.95 29.65 6.45
C ASN A 29 0.96 28.14 6.56
N VAL A 30 1.65 27.50 5.63
CA VAL A 30 2.10 26.14 5.77
C VAL A 30 3.03 26.30 6.94
N LYS A 31 2.44 26.15 8.14
CA LYS A 31 3.16 25.91 9.36
C LYS A 31 4.13 24.85 8.94
N SER A 32 5.39 25.25 8.83
CA SER A 32 6.52 24.38 8.74
C SER A 32 6.21 23.21 9.66
N MET A 33 5.77 22.09 9.09
CA MET A 33 5.75 20.82 9.79
C MET A 33 7.21 20.38 9.80
N ASP A 34 7.98 21.13 10.58
CA ASP A 34 9.25 20.72 11.14
C ASP A 34 8.93 19.59 12.13
N SER A 35 8.59 18.45 11.56
CA SER A 35 8.47 17.13 12.17
C SER A 35 8.10 16.10 11.10
N THR A 36 8.57 16.27 9.86
CA THR A 36 8.89 15.08 9.06
C THR A 36 10.12 14.48 9.72
N LYS A 37 9.91 13.62 10.72
CA LYS A 37 10.93 12.66 11.12
C LYS A 37 11.31 11.92 9.84
N SER A 38 12.51 12.23 9.36
CA SER A 38 13.21 11.44 8.36
C SER A 38 13.11 9.97 8.79
N ILE A 39 12.40 9.17 8.00
CA ILE A 39 12.60 7.73 7.96
C ILE A 39 12.99 7.40 6.52
N ALA A 40 14.07 8.03 6.08
CA ALA A 40 14.77 7.66 4.86
C ALA A 40 16.26 7.97 5.05
N ALA A 41 16.93 7.12 5.83
CA ALA A 41 18.34 6.74 5.69
C ALA A 41 18.85 6.10 7.00
N ALA A 42 18.99 4.77 7.00
CA ALA A 42 20.05 4.07 7.73
C ALA A 42 20.09 2.63 7.22
N ASP A 43 20.68 2.46 6.03
CA ASP A 43 21.33 1.21 5.68
C ASP A 43 22.51 1.05 6.64
N SER A 44 22.35 0.18 7.64
CA SER A 44 23.43 -0.45 8.38
C SER A 44 22.82 -1.50 9.29
N ALA A 45 23.20 -2.75 9.04
CA ALA A 45 23.09 -3.87 9.94
C ALA A 45 23.45 -3.44 11.37
N SER A 46 22.44 -3.06 12.13
CA SER A 46 22.49 -2.94 13.57
C SER A 46 21.47 -3.95 14.03
N THR A 47 21.96 -4.94 14.76
CA THR A 47 21.22 -5.96 15.53
C THR A 47 19.89 -5.40 16.05
N MET A 48 18.87 -5.38 15.19
CA MET A 48 17.56 -4.91 15.54
C MET A 48 16.92 -6.11 16.20
N SER A 49 16.95 -6.13 17.54
CA SER A 49 15.73 -6.55 18.22
C SER A 49 14.62 -5.82 17.50
N ILE A 50 13.80 -6.54 16.75
CA ILE A 50 12.50 -6.05 16.28
C ILE A 50 11.80 -5.75 17.61
N THR A 51 11.99 -4.55 18.13
CA THR A 51 11.38 -4.17 19.39
C THR A 51 9.88 -4.18 19.10
N ASN A 52 9.07 -4.65 20.06
CA ASN A 52 7.65 -4.98 19.93
C ASN A 52 6.71 -3.81 19.50
N GLY A 53 7.23 -2.78 18.86
CA GLY A 53 6.53 -1.62 18.35
C GLY A 53 6.18 -1.70 16.86
N PRO A 54 5.34 -0.76 16.40
CA PRO A 54 4.96 -0.68 15.01
C PRO A 54 6.16 -0.31 14.11
N GLY A 55 6.26 -0.92 12.94
CA GLY A 55 7.29 -0.65 11.94
C GLY A 55 7.06 -1.36 10.61
N ASN A 56 7.89 -1.00 9.64
CA ASN A 56 8.10 -1.72 8.39
C ASN A 56 9.49 -2.37 8.45
N PHE A 57 9.54 -3.70 8.36
CA PHE A 57 10.75 -4.48 8.52
C PHE A 57 11.13 -5.08 7.17
N LEU A 58 12.14 -4.50 6.53
CA LEU A 58 12.71 -5.03 5.30
C LEU A 58 13.48 -6.33 5.60
N ALA A 59 13.13 -7.41 4.93
CA ALA A 59 13.84 -8.68 5.03
C ALA A 59 15.14 -8.61 4.20
N GLY A 60 16.24 -9.08 4.78
CA GLY A 60 17.51 -9.25 4.06
C GLY A 60 17.74 -10.68 3.58
N LYS A 61 16.97 -11.64 4.10
CA LYS A 61 17.03 -13.08 3.79
C LYS A 61 15.64 -13.71 3.90
N GLY A 62 15.49 -14.86 3.25
CA GLY A 62 14.28 -15.67 3.29
C GLY A 62 13.41 -15.50 2.05
N THR A 63 12.23 -16.12 2.07
CA THR A 63 11.39 -16.24 0.87
C THR A 63 9.93 -15.96 1.17
N LEU A 64 9.25 -15.33 0.21
CA LEU A 64 7.80 -15.31 0.10
C LEU A 64 7.40 -16.14 -1.13
N LYS A 65 6.56 -17.15 -0.93
CA LYS A 65 5.99 -17.96 -2.02
C LYS A 65 4.50 -17.70 -2.12
N ILE A 66 4.02 -17.62 -3.35
CA ILE A 66 2.63 -17.35 -3.69
C ILE A 66 2.22 -18.32 -4.79
N THR A 67 1.19 -19.10 -4.55
CA THR A 67 0.58 -19.98 -5.55
C THR A 67 -0.80 -19.46 -5.88
N ILE A 68 -1.04 -19.24 -7.17
CA ILE A 68 -2.35 -18.93 -7.73
C ILE A 68 -2.55 -19.86 -8.92
N GLU A 69 -3.71 -20.54 -8.95
CA GLU A 69 -3.95 -21.63 -9.91
C GLU A 69 -2.81 -22.67 -9.84
N ASP A 70 -2.18 -22.97 -10.98
CA ASP A 70 -1.07 -23.94 -11.09
C ASP A 70 0.31 -23.26 -11.09
N SER A 71 0.36 -21.95 -10.85
CA SER A 71 1.59 -21.15 -10.92
C SER A 71 2.07 -20.75 -9.53
N THR A 72 3.37 -20.99 -9.26
CA THR A 72 4.03 -20.52 -8.04
C THR A 72 5.06 -19.43 -8.35
N TYR A 73 4.92 -18.31 -7.66
CA TYR A 73 5.79 -17.16 -7.70
C TYR A 73 6.59 -17.08 -6.40
N THR A 74 7.89 -16.82 -6.52
CA THR A 74 8.79 -16.69 -5.36
C THR A 74 9.47 -15.34 -5.39
N PHE A 75 9.41 -14.63 -4.27
CA PHE A 75 10.26 -13.48 -3.99
C PHE A 75 11.36 -13.92 -3.03
N ASP A 76 12.60 -13.66 -3.43
CA ASP A 76 13.79 -13.92 -2.60
C ASP A 76 14.24 -12.62 -1.96
N ALA A 77 14.15 -12.50 -0.64
CA ALA A 77 14.50 -11.28 0.08
C ALA A 77 15.99 -10.89 -0.03
N ALA A 78 16.86 -11.79 -0.51
CA ALA A 78 18.24 -11.45 -0.83
C ALA A 78 18.37 -10.58 -2.09
N THR A 79 17.40 -10.63 -3.00
CA THR A 79 17.45 -9.93 -4.30
C THR A 79 16.25 -9.02 -4.57
N ASP A 80 15.09 -9.36 -4.01
CA ASP A 80 13.83 -8.66 -4.13
C ASP A 80 13.54 -7.84 -2.86
N SER A 81 12.70 -6.81 -3.00
CA SER A 81 12.26 -6.00 -1.87
C SER A 81 11.08 -6.67 -1.19
N VAL A 82 11.33 -7.40 -0.10
CA VAL A 82 10.28 -8.06 0.70
C VAL A 82 10.24 -7.46 2.11
N ALA A 83 9.07 -7.02 2.53
CA ALA A 83 8.88 -6.35 3.82
C ALA A 83 7.74 -6.98 4.62
N PHE A 84 7.94 -7.10 5.92
CA PHE A 84 6.87 -7.37 6.87
C PHE A 84 6.42 -6.06 7.51
N ILE A 85 5.12 -5.80 7.47
CA ILE A 85 4.49 -4.60 7.99
C ILE A 85 3.81 -4.94 9.31
N ASN A 86 4.01 -4.11 10.33
CA ASN A 86 3.22 -4.12 11.56
C ASN A 86 3.00 -2.67 11.98
N VAL A 87 1.89 -2.04 11.60
CA VAL A 87 1.69 -0.59 11.73
C VAL A 87 0.43 -0.26 12.50
N ARG A 88 0.37 0.98 13.01
CA ARG A 88 -0.84 1.56 13.59
C ARG A 88 -1.29 2.73 12.71
N SER A 89 -2.58 2.74 12.35
CA SER A 89 -3.24 3.82 11.61
C SER A 89 -4.47 4.26 12.39
N GLY A 90 -4.39 5.45 13.00
CA GLY A 90 -5.36 5.89 14.01
C GLY A 90 -5.45 4.92 15.18
N ASP A 91 -6.67 4.46 15.48
CA ASP A 91 -6.95 3.46 16.51
C ASP A 91 -6.82 2.02 16.00
N SER A 92 -6.67 1.84 14.68
CA SER A 92 -6.55 0.52 14.06
C SER A 92 -5.10 0.08 13.97
N LYS A 93 -4.89 -1.23 14.07
CA LYS A 93 -3.58 -1.87 13.88
C LYS A 93 -3.67 -2.83 12.72
N TYR A 94 -2.59 -2.94 11.97
CA TYR A 94 -2.49 -3.79 10.80
C TYR A 94 -1.15 -4.47 10.77
N PHE A 95 -1.13 -5.70 10.28
CA PHE A 95 0.10 -6.36 9.89
C PHE A 95 -0.06 -6.99 8.51
N GLY A 96 1.06 -7.28 7.84
CA GLY A 96 1.02 -7.80 6.49
C GLY A 96 2.39 -8.06 5.89
N ILE A 97 2.39 -8.52 4.65
CA ILE A 97 3.60 -8.70 3.84
C ILE A 97 3.44 -7.91 2.56
N THR A 98 4.50 -7.23 2.14
CA THR A 98 4.62 -6.63 0.81
C THR A 98 5.87 -7.15 0.12
N ALA A 99 5.80 -7.29 -1.21
CA ALA A 99 6.93 -7.72 -2.01
C ALA A 99 6.91 -7.06 -3.40
N ILE A 100 8.09 -6.70 -3.91
CA ILE A 100 8.30 -6.23 -5.28
C ILE A 100 9.57 -6.90 -5.80
N ASN A 101 9.47 -7.55 -6.96
CA ASN A 101 10.64 -8.20 -7.55
C ASN A 101 11.62 -7.17 -8.11
N LYS A 102 12.90 -7.53 -8.21
CA LYS A 102 13.95 -6.62 -8.70
C LYS A 102 13.68 -6.02 -10.08
N ALA A 103 12.98 -6.77 -10.94
CA ALA A 103 12.63 -6.31 -12.28
C ALA A 103 11.44 -5.32 -12.31
N HIS A 104 10.78 -5.08 -11.16
CA HIS A 104 9.57 -4.26 -11.05
C HIS A 104 8.44 -4.71 -11.99
N THR A 105 8.38 -6.00 -12.31
CA THR A 105 7.34 -6.61 -13.13
C THR A 105 6.31 -7.35 -12.29
N MET A 106 6.54 -7.51 -10.99
CA MET A 106 5.68 -8.26 -10.09
C MET A 106 5.69 -7.65 -8.70
N SER A 107 4.50 -7.52 -8.11
CA SER A 107 4.37 -7.08 -6.73
C SER A 107 3.16 -7.70 -6.04
N PHE A 108 3.31 -7.91 -4.74
CA PHE A 108 2.29 -8.53 -3.90
C PHE A 108 2.11 -7.76 -2.61
N GLY A 109 0.88 -7.73 -2.11
CA GLY A 109 0.54 -7.24 -0.80
C GLY A 109 -0.56 -8.09 -0.17
N ILE A 110 -0.43 -8.39 1.11
CA ILE A 110 -1.49 -8.96 1.93
C ILE A 110 -1.46 -8.37 3.32
N SER A 111 -2.62 -8.09 3.89
CA SER A 111 -2.73 -7.51 5.23
C SER A 111 -3.90 -8.07 6.02
N SER A 112 -3.81 -7.90 7.32
CA SER A 112 -4.85 -8.22 8.30
C SER A 112 -4.95 -7.09 9.31
N VAL A 113 -6.13 -6.92 9.89
CA VAL A 113 -6.33 -6.08 11.07
C VAL A 113 -5.76 -6.80 12.31
N GLY A 114 -5.36 -6.04 13.32
CA GLY A 114 -4.87 -6.55 14.60
C GLY A 114 -3.36 -6.42 14.77
N PHE A 115 -2.82 -7.24 15.67
CA PHE A 115 -1.41 -7.25 16.05
C PHE A 115 -0.75 -8.52 15.53
N ALA A 116 0.46 -8.39 14.99
CA ALA A 116 1.30 -9.56 14.73
C ALA A 116 1.76 -10.18 16.06
N ALA A 117 1.60 -11.49 16.20
CA ALA A 117 2.09 -12.28 17.34
C ALA A 117 2.42 -13.70 16.87
N ALA A 118 3.20 -14.45 17.65
CA ALA A 118 3.42 -15.86 17.36
C ALA A 118 2.13 -16.68 17.56
N ASN A 119 1.97 -17.76 16.79
CA ASN A 119 0.81 -18.66 16.85
C ASN A 119 -0.56 -17.98 16.68
N MET A 120 -0.63 -16.95 15.83
CA MET A 120 -1.89 -16.24 15.58
C MET A 120 -2.50 -16.60 14.23
N ASN A 121 -3.83 -16.45 14.14
CA ASN A 121 -4.59 -16.53 12.91
C ASN A 121 -5.51 -15.32 12.81
N SER A 122 -5.50 -14.61 11.70
CA SER A 122 -6.41 -13.47 11.50
C SER A 122 -6.95 -13.42 10.08
N LYS A 123 -8.15 -12.84 9.93
CA LYS A 123 -8.80 -12.68 8.65
C LYS A 123 -8.03 -11.67 7.80
N VAL A 124 -7.88 -11.98 6.53
CA VAL A 124 -7.33 -11.03 5.55
C VAL A 124 -8.26 -9.82 5.45
N ALA A 125 -7.66 -8.64 5.49
CA ALA A 125 -8.34 -7.35 5.36
C ALA A 125 -8.09 -6.69 4.00
N GLY A 126 -6.98 -7.03 3.35
CA GLY A 126 -6.66 -6.58 2.01
C GLY A 126 -5.64 -7.49 1.35
N SER A 127 -5.75 -7.67 0.05
CA SER A 127 -4.74 -8.35 -0.74
C SER A 127 -4.75 -7.88 -2.19
N GLN A 128 -3.57 -7.80 -2.77
CA GLN A 128 -3.35 -7.44 -4.16
C GLN A 128 -2.14 -8.21 -4.70
N PHE A 129 -2.28 -8.71 -5.93
CA PHE A 129 -1.18 -9.30 -6.68
C PHE A 129 -1.16 -8.69 -8.08
N LEU A 130 -0.08 -8.01 -8.43
CA LEU A 130 0.11 -7.40 -9.74
C LEU A 130 1.27 -8.08 -10.46
N PHE A 131 1.09 -8.33 -11.74
CA PHE A 131 2.20 -8.71 -12.60
C PHE A 131 2.05 -8.17 -14.01
N LYS A 132 3.18 -7.86 -14.61
CA LYS A 132 3.33 -7.39 -15.97
C LYS A 132 3.98 -8.50 -16.78
N LEU A 133 3.30 -8.94 -17.84
CA LEU A 133 3.78 -10.01 -18.71
C LEU A 133 4.86 -9.51 -19.68
N ASP A 134 4.73 -8.29 -20.19
CA ASP A 134 5.75 -7.56 -20.96
C ASP A 134 5.41 -6.06 -21.06
N ASP A 135 6.27 -5.27 -21.73
CA ASP A 135 6.08 -3.82 -21.95
C ASP A 135 4.89 -3.44 -22.85
N LYS A 136 4.33 -4.39 -23.59
CA LYS A 136 3.27 -4.18 -24.58
C LYS A 136 1.90 -4.64 -24.06
N ASN A 137 1.88 -5.47 -23.02
CA ASN A 137 0.68 -6.05 -22.43
C ASN A 137 0.25 -5.30 -21.16
N PRO A 138 -1.06 -5.21 -20.90
CA PRO A 138 -1.59 -4.54 -19.71
C PRO A 138 -1.14 -5.26 -18.42
N VAL A 139 -0.97 -4.49 -17.35
CA VAL A 139 -0.73 -5.02 -16.01
C VAL A 139 -1.93 -5.88 -15.61
N LEU A 140 -1.67 -7.15 -15.30
CA LEU A 140 -2.67 -8.03 -14.72
C LEU A 140 -2.71 -7.79 -13.22
N GLN A 141 -3.90 -7.51 -12.71
CA GLN A 141 -4.13 -7.21 -11.30
C GLN A 141 -5.17 -8.18 -10.74
N TYR A 142 -4.82 -8.78 -9.62
CA TYR A 142 -5.69 -9.62 -8.82
C TYR A 142 -5.90 -8.92 -7.49
N THR A 143 -7.14 -8.75 -7.06
CA THR A 143 -7.48 -8.10 -5.80
C THR A 143 -8.47 -8.90 -5.00
N LEU A 144 -8.48 -8.68 -3.69
CA LEU A 144 -9.56 -9.13 -2.83
C LEU A 144 -10.89 -8.59 -3.37
N THR A 145 -11.84 -9.47 -3.63
CA THR A 145 -13.14 -9.10 -4.16
C THR A 145 -14.05 -8.56 -3.06
N LYS A 146 -14.82 -7.50 -3.36
CA LYS A 146 -15.90 -7.01 -2.49
C LYS A 146 -17.17 -7.87 -2.56
N TYR A 147 -17.22 -8.80 -3.52
CA TYR A 147 -18.35 -9.70 -3.77
C TYR A 147 -18.20 -11.06 -3.10
N GLY A 148 -17.05 -11.32 -2.46
CA GLY A 148 -16.88 -12.50 -1.61
C GLY A 148 -17.73 -12.40 -0.34
N GLY A 149 -18.24 -13.53 0.13
CA GLY A 149 -18.89 -13.65 1.43
C GLY A 149 -17.96 -13.34 2.61
N LYS A 150 -18.53 -13.19 3.81
CA LYS A 150 -17.79 -12.85 5.05
C LYS A 150 -16.67 -13.82 5.43
N ASP A 151 -16.68 -15.03 4.87
CA ASP A 151 -15.67 -16.07 5.10
C ASP A 151 -14.71 -16.25 3.91
N ASP A 152 -14.93 -15.51 2.82
CA ASP A 152 -14.14 -15.60 1.58
C ASP A 152 -12.95 -14.63 1.58
N SER A 153 -12.69 -13.93 2.69
CA SER A 153 -11.50 -13.08 2.76
C SER A 153 -10.21 -13.89 2.87
N GLY A 154 -10.29 -15.08 3.47
CA GLY A 154 -9.14 -15.92 3.78
C GLY A 154 -8.45 -15.52 5.09
N LYS A 155 -7.26 -16.06 5.33
CA LYS A 155 -6.54 -15.93 6.61
C LYS A 155 -5.03 -15.76 6.42
N ILE A 156 -4.42 -15.00 7.33
CA ILE A 156 -2.98 -14.97 7.58
C ILE A 156 -2.71 -15.69 8.89
N SER A 157 -1.82 -16.67 8.86
CA SER A 157 -1.35 -17.46 9.99
C SER A 157 0.11 -17.12 10.26
N ILE A 158 0.42 -16.66 11.47
CA ILE A 158 1.80 -16.42 11.89
C ILE A 158 2.21 -17.53 12.86
N GLU A 159 3.20 -18.31 12.47
CA GLU A 159 3.77 -19.39 13.26
C GLU A 159 4.80 -18.84 14.24
N LYS A 160 5.76 -18.07 13.72
CA LYS A 160 6.80 -17.42 14.51
C LYS A 160 6.86 -15.95 14.15
N TYR A 161 7.12 -15.12 15.15
CA TYR A 161 7.22 -13.69 15.00
C TYR A 161 8.33 -13.19 15.89
N ASN A 162 9.18 -12.31 15.36
CA ASN A 162 10.15 -11.55 16.14
C ASN A 162 10.98 -12.43 17.09
N ASN A 163 11.78 -13.33 16.50
CA ASN A 163 12.57 -14.31 17.24
C ASN A 163 13.98 -14.38 16.64
N ASP A 164 14.99 -13.97 17.41
CA ASP A 164 16.38 -13.83 16.94
C ASP A 164 16.47 -12.96 15.67
N ASN A 165 16.94 -13.54 14.56
CA ASN A 165 17.01 -12.88 13.25
C ASN A 165 15.71 -13.03 12.43
N LEU A 166 14.72 -13.77 12.92
CA LEU A 166 13.44 -13.97 12.24
C LEU A 166 12.52 -12.76 12.46
N ILE A 167 12.10 -12.16 11.35
CA ILE A 167 11.05 -11.15 11.32
C ILE A 167 9.69 -11.82 11.53
N ALA A 168 9.32 -12.72 10.62
CA ALA A 168 8.08 -13.47 10.69
C ALA A 168 8.15 -14.74 9.85
N LYS A 169 7.46 -15.78 10.29
CA LYS A 169 7.23 -17.02 9.55
C LYS A 169 5.76 -17.40 9.62
N GLY A 170 5.20 -17.85 8.51
CA GLY A 170 3.84 -18.36 8.49
C GLY A 170 3.31 -18.63 7.09
N THR A 171 1.99 -18.71 7.01
CA THR A 171 1.24 -19.03 5.80
C THR A 171 0.04 -18.10 5.65
N PHE A 172 -0.53 -18.07 4.45
CA PHE A 172 -1.80 -17.42 4.22
C PHE A 172 -2.56 -18.11 3.10
N PHE A 173 -3.87 -17.87 3.07
CA PHE A 173 -4.65 -18.03 1.86
C PHE A 173 -5.66 -16.89 1.75
N THR A 174 -6.06 -16.57 0.52
CA THR A 174 -7.09 -15.57 0.21
C THR A 174 -7.75 -15.93 -1.13
N PHE A 175 -8.78 -15.17 -1.51
CA PHE A 175 -9.46 -15.33 -2.79
C PHE A 175 -9.38 -14.02 -3.56
N LEU A 176 -8.75 -14.06 -4.74
CA LEU A 176 -8.57 -12.88 -5.59
C LEU A 176 -9.38 -13.00 -6.87
N ALA A 177 -9.81 -11.86 -7.40
CA ALA A 177 -10.46 -11.74 -8.71
C ALA A 177 -9.61 -10.89 -9.66
N LYS A 178 -9.69 -11.17 -10.97
CA LYS A 178 -8.96 -10.42 -12.03
C LYS A 178 -9.57 -9.04 -12.31
N ASP A 179 -10.79 -8.79 -11.85
CA ASP A 179 -11.50 -7.51 -11.98
C ASP A 179 -12.55 -7.35 -10.88
N ASP A 180 -13.22 -6.19 -10.87
CA ASP A 180 -14.25 -5.81 -9.90
C ASP A 180 -15.67 -6.12 -10.39
N LYS A 181 -15.83 -7.12 -11.26
CA LYS A 181 -17.15 -7.52 -11.76
C LYS A 181 -17.77 -8.56 -10.83
N ALA A 182 -19.09 -8.47 -10.65
CA ALA A 182 -19.84 -9.39 -9.79
C ALA A 182 -19.70 -10.88 -10.19
N ASN A 183 -19.47 -11.15 -11.47
CA ASN A 183 -19.35 -12.51 -12.03
C ASN A 183 -17.89 -12.92 -12.29
N SER A 184 -16.92 -12.18 -11.76
CA SER A 184 -15.50 -12.52 -11.94
C SER A 184 -15.19 -13.84 -11.24
N PRO A 185 -14.48 -14.79 -11.88
CA PRO A 185 -14.04 -15.99 -11.20
C PRO A 185 -13.08 -15.65 -10.05
N PHE A 186 -13.24 -16.35 -8.93
CA PHE A 186 -12.36 -16.22 -7.78
C PHE A 186 -11.29 -17.30 -7.80
N TYR A 187 -10.05 -16.87 -7.61
CA TYR A 187 -8.89 -17.74 -7.56
C TYR A 187 -8.42 -17.82 -6.13
N ARG A 188 -8.34 -19.05 -5.60
CA ARG A 188 -7.69 -19.29 -4.33
C ARG A 188 -6.20 -19.02 -4.51
N VAL A 189 -5.68 -18.14 -3.68
CA VAL A 189 -4.26 -17.82 -3.60
C VAL A 189 -3.76 -18.30 -2.27
N GLU A 190 -2.68 -19.08 -2.29
CA GLU A 190 -2.02 -19.58 -1.10
C GLU A 190 -0.60 -19.05 -1.05
N GLY A 191 -0.05 -18.92 0.14
CA GLY A 191 1.35 -18.55 0.25
C GLY A 191 1.97 -18.88 1.59
N SER A 192 3.28 -18.82 1.59
CA SER A 192 4.13 -19.04 2.77
C SER A 192 5.23 -18.00 2.80
N PHE A 193 5.59 -17.56 3.98
CA PHE A 193 6.68 -16.62 4.17
C PHE A 193 7.58 -17.08 5.30
N GLU A 194 8.88 -16.89 5.12
CA GLU A 194 9.88 -16.97 6.18
C GLU A 194 10.87 -15.85 5.91
N LEU A 195 10.80 -14.79 6.72
CA LEU A 195 11.50 -13.54 6.50
C LEU A 195 12.46 -13.27 7.65
N GLN A 196 13.70 -12.94 7.31
CA GLN A 196 14.78 -12.75 8.26
C GLN A 196 15.52 -11.44 8.00
N LEU A 197 16.12 -10.89 9.05
CA LEU A 197 17.13 -9.84 8.93
C LEU A 197 18.37 -10.37 8.19
N LYS A 198 19.21 -9.46 7.68
CA LYS A 198 20.41 -9.80 6.92
C LYS A 198 21.45 -10.52 7.78
#